data_AF-F5RKZ3-F1
#
_entry.id   AF-F5RKZ3-F1
#
_cell.length_a   1.000
_cell.length_b   1.000
_cell.length_c   1.000
_cell.angle_alpha   90.00
_cell.angle_beta   90.00
_cell.angle_gamma   90.00
#
_symmetry.space_group_name_H-M   'P 1'
#
loop_
_entity.id
_entity.type
_entity.pdbx_description
1 polymer ?
#
loop_
_entity_poly.entity_id
_entity_poly.type
_entity_poly.pdbx_seq_one_letter_code
_entity_poly.pdbx_strand_id
1 'polypeptide(L)'
;MRKTAATMLSVLVIAAATLFPPARAEAIDAWGIAAQALGVLGAYHSALGAVLALGNDVSAQVQSERQDIAENGRARNARDIELVDGIMERLVQDGDYVLRVNSLPFTWAVTDSAVFNAACYPTDYVTINRGLIRGLDGNVDELAAVLGHEMTHGIRQHSAHNYAKAAAQFYGMSFLNMNFGLMDWNKLNALVGYSVAKNVTLPTEYEADEGGFRIMTSAGFNPGGGAAAMARMGYYLTYVTQDLQEYQDPTQKDLPQDDFSDHPATERREAKLAGFMTDYSAGHVTVTDRKTVCIDGTPLLTVTWTDDDYDNSQENAYLVAGALARAFHDYDRAEDWHLVLTRDGGATLGGDPRVNELLVYFLAKERAGERLIVLVRDAYAGEAASGAREKLLTAEKMRADARAAELAEVENADAKAIKKIRENSDAYSDYGDSVRALALMERVFSSPHDDSRALSHVIRARAYAVQGDTAQAMADADKGVADDPKDVYTWLNRSDVRRMLGDRDGALADALKAIETDAKNPYGYLIAAELYDEMENAAEAQEFFKKLYAVEPKAIERIPDEYLEAVDKRAYAKRMKDKETARAEREKEIREKLKEKSRPADGNTD
;
A
#
# COMPACT_ATOMS: atom_id res chain seq x y z
N MET A 1 5.83 53.30 6.07
CA MET A 1 7.19 53.87 5.88
C MET A 1 8.20 53.03 6.65
N ARG A 2 9.35 52.80 6.00
CA ARG A 2 10.59 52.08 6.38
C ARG A 2 10.93 51.85 7.87
N LYS A 3 11.44 50.64 8.12
CA LYS A 3 12.69 50.22 8.81
C LYS A 3 13.10 50.96 10.10
N THR A 4 13.33 50.18 11.17
CA THR A 4 14.62 49.93 11.87
C THR A 4 14.41 49.74 13.38
N ALA A 5 14.84 48.61 13.94
CA ALA A 5 15.63 48.54 15.18
C ALA A 5 15.80 47.07 15.62
N ALA A 6 16.67 46.36 14.91
CA ALA A 6 17.57 45.43 15.59
C ALA A 6 18.45 46.23 16.57
N THR A 7 19.07 45.54 17.53
CA THR A 7 20.03 46.04 18.56
C THR A 7 19.41 46.28 19.94
N MET A 8 19.17 45.21 20.71
CA MET A 8 19.33 45.18 22.18
C MET A 8 19.24 43.74 22.69
N LEU A 9 20.29 42.95 22.47
CA LEU A 9 20.65 41.87 23.41
C LEU A 9 22.15 41.55 23.22
N SER A 10 22.99 42.58 23.35
CA SER A 10 24.44 42.48 23.12
C SER A 10 25.20 43.35 24.12
N VAL A 11 24.96 43.19 25.44
CA VAL A 11 25.80 43.86 26.46
C VAL A 11 26.13 42.99 27.69
N LEU A 12 25.56 41.80 27.89
CA LEU A 12 25.85 40.97 29.09
C LEU A 12 26.76 39.75 28.82
N VAL A 13 27.80 39.90 28.00
CA VAL A 13 28.83 38.83 27.82
C VAL A 13 30.27 39.33 28.07
N ILE A 14 30.51 40.62 28.31
CA ILE A 14 31.88 41.12 28.46
C ILE A 14 32.25 41.31 29.94
N ALA A 15 32.47 40.21 30.67
CA ALA A 15 33.26 40.19 31.91
C ALA A 15 33.63 38.76 32.39
N ALA A 16 33.96 37.82 31.48
CA ALA A 16 34.53 36.52 31.86
C ALA A 16 35.48 35.96 30.79
N ALA A 17 36.25 36.82 30.14
CA ALA A 17 37.24 36.45 29.13
C ALA A 17 38.67 36.70 29.62
N THR A 18 39.07 36.05 30.71
CA THR A 18 40.49 35.87 31.07
C THR A 18 40.59 34.58 31.87
N LEU A 19 40.86 33.44 31.21
CA LEU A 19 41.57 32.26 31.75
C LEU A 19 41.54 30.99 30.86
N PHE A 20 41.11 31.08 29.60
CA PHE A 20 41.37 30.02 28.62
C PHE A 20 41.82 30.66 27.29
N PRO A 21 42.80 30.06 26.56
CA PRO A 21 43.15 30.54 25.24
C PRO A 21 41.88 30.54 24.36
N PRO A 22 41.66 31.55 23.50
CA PRO A 22 40.49 31.54 22.65
C PRO A 22 40.57 30.29 21.76
N ALA A 23 39.63 29.36 21.95
CA ALA A 23 39.28 28.44 20.89
C ALA A 23 38.99 29.32 19.68
N ARG A 24 39.68 29.06 18.56
CA ARG A 24 39.33 29.68 17.28
C ARG A 24 37.84 29.40 17.10
N ALA A 25 37.01 30.42 17.22
CA ALA A 25 35.65 30.36 16.72
C ALA A 25 35.83 30.17 15.21
N GLU A 26 35.73 28.93 14.75
CA GLU A 26 35.52 28.66 13.34
C GLU A 26 34.29 29.48 12.96
N ALA A 27 34.48 30.48 12.12
CA ALA A 27 33.37 31.15 11.47
C ALA A 27 32.57 30.02 10.82
N ILE A 28 31.37 29.75 11.33
CA ILE A 28 30.50 28.79 10.68
C ILE A 28 30.21 29.40 9.31
N ASP A 29 30.91 28.88 8.31
CA ASP A 29 30.85 29.40 6.96
C ASP A 29 29.41 29.25 6.49
N ALA A 30 28.74 30.36 6.24
CA ALA A 30 27.37 30.35 5.73
C ALA A 30 27.29 29.55 4.41
N TRP A 31 28.39 29.50 3.64
CA TRP A 31 28.51 28.63 2.47
C TRP A 31 28.70 27.16 2.84
N GLY A 32 29.38 26.85 3.94
CA GLY A 32 29.48 25.50 4.51
C GLY A 32 28.14 24.98 5.01
N ILE A 33 27.35 25.79 5.73
CA ILE A 33 25.97 25.44 6.14
C ILE A 33 25.08 25.28 4.91
N ALA A 34 25.15 26.21 3.95
CA ALA A 34 24.34 26.13 2.74
C ALA A 34 24.71 24.90 1.89
N ALA A 35 26.00 24.56 1.77
CA ALA A 35 26.47 23.37 1.06
C ALA A 35 26.07 22.08 1.78
N GLN A 36 26.11 22.04 3.12
CA GLN A 36 25.60 20.92 3.91
C GLN A 36 24.08 20.76 3.76
N ALA A 37 23.32 21.85 3.83
CA ALA A 37 21.87 21.84 3.63
C ALA A 37 21.48 21.39 2.21
N LEU A 38 22.19 21.87 1.19
CA LEU A 38 22.02 21.42 -0.20
C LEU A 38 22.43 19.96 -0.40
N GLY A 39 23.49 19.50 0.27
CA GLY A 39 23.93 18.11 0.24
C GLY A 39 22.91 17.15 0.86
N VAL A 40 22.32 17.53 2.01
CA VAL A 40 21.24 16.77 2.66
C VAL A 40 19.97 16.76 1.80
N LEU A 41 19.62 17.90 1.19
CA LEU A 41 18.48 18.00 0.28
C LEU A 41 18.68 17.13 -0.98
N GLY A 42 19.88 17.15 -1.56
CA GLY A 42 20.24 16.29 -2.69
C GLY A 42 20.22 14.80 -2.35
N ALA A 43 20.74 14.43 -1.17
CA ALA A 43 20.68 13.05 -0.67
C ALA A 43 19.22 12.60 -0.46
N TYR A 44 18.36 13.46 0.09
CA TYR A 44 16.93 13.18 0.24
C TYR A 44 16.24 12.94 -1.10
N HIS A 45 16.37 13.85 -2.07
CA HIS A 45 15.70 13.69 -3.36
C HIS A 45 16.17 12.45 -4.12
N SER A 46 17.46 12.11 -4.04
CA SER A 46 17.92 10.87 -4.65
C SER A 46 17.47 9.64 -3.89
N ALA A 47 17.42 9.69 -2.55
CA ALA A 47 16.89 8.60 -1.76
C ALA A 47 15.42 8.36 -2.08
N LEU A 48 14.63 9.43 -2.19
CA LEU A 48 13.25 9.39 -2.62
C LEU A 48 13.11 8.78 -4.02
N GLY A 49 13.92 9.22 -4.99
CA GLY A 49 13.91 8.65 -6.33
C GLY A 49 14.17 7.14 -6.35
N ALA A 50 15.11 6.65 -5.53
CA ALA A 50 15.40 5.22 -5.42
C ALA A 50 14.27 4.44 -4.72
N VAL A 51 13.70 4.97 -3.64
CA VAL A 51 12.59 4.33 -2.92
C VAL A 51 11.33 4.31 -3.78
N LEU A 52 11.04 5.36 -4.54
CA LEU A 52 9.93 5.38 -5.50
C LEU A 52 10.16 4.41 -6.68
N ALA A 53 11.39 4.27 -7.15
CA ALA A 53 11.71 3.28 -8.19
C ALA A 53 11.53 1.85 -7.68
N LEU A 54 11.91 1.60 -6.42
CA LEU A 54 11.68 0.34 -5.72
C LEU A 54 10.18 0.10 -5.48
N GLY A 55 9.44 1.15 -5.14
CA GLY A 55 7.99 1.09 -4.97
C GLY A 55 7.25 0.70 -6.26
N ASN A 56 7.79 1.14 -7.40
CA ASN A 56 7.28 0.82 -8.73
C ASN A 56 7.89 -0.47 -9.32
N ASP A 57 8.27 -1.44 -8.50
CA ASP A 57 8.89 -2.70 -8.93
C ASP A 57 8.21 -3.93 -8.34
N VAL A 58 7.68 -4.79 -9.21
CA VAL A 58 6.90 -5.98 -8.81
C VAL A 58 7.75 -6.98 -8.02
N SER A 59 9.02 -7.14 -8.38
CA SER A 59 9.91 -8.06 -7.65
C SER A 59 10.16 -7.55 -6.24
N ALA A 60 10.32 -6.23 -6.05
CA ALA A 60 10.42 -5.61 -4.73
C ALA A 60 9.12 -5.73 -3.91
N GLN A 61 7.95 -5.61 -4.54
CA GLN A 61 6.66 -5.84 -3.88
C GLN A 61 6.52 -7.29 -3.37
N VAL A 62 6.79 -8.28 -4.23
CA VAL A 62 6.79 -9.71 -3.84
C VAL A 62 7.83 -9.99 -2.76
N GLN A 63 9.00 -9.35 -2.82
CA GLN A 63 10.02 -9.51 -1.80
C GLN A 63 9.61 -8.89 -0.45
N SER A 64 8.89 -7.76 -0.48
CA SER A 64 8.34 -7.12 0.73
C SER A 64 7.37 -8.08 1.44
N GLU A 65 6.44 -8.70 0.72
CA GLU A 65 5.53 -9.72 1.30
C GLU A 65 6.33 -10.90 1.88
N ARG A 66 7.25 -11.48 1.09
CA ARG A 66 8.02 -12.65 1.53
C ARG A 66 8.80 -12.37 2.81
N GLN A 67 9.36 -11.17 2.92
CA GLN A 67 10.11 -10.76 4.09
C GLN A 67 9.21 -10.57 5.30
N ASP A 68 8.11 -9.83 5.15
CA ASP A 68 7.13 -9.63 6.21
C ASP A 68 6.59 -10.97 6.74
N ILE A 69 6.24 -11.89 5.85
CA ILE A 69 5.79 -13.23 6.22
C ILE A 69 6.90 -14.06 6.89
N ALA A 70 8.17 -13.88 6.50
CA ALA A 70 9.29 -14.56 7.14
C ALA A 70 9.55 -14.03 8.57
N GLU A 71 9.34 -12.73 8.80
CA GLU A 71 9.56 -12.06 10.09
C GLU A 71 8.37 -12.27 11.04
N ASN A 72 7.15 -12.04 10.57
CA ASN A 72 5.93 -12.01 11.38
C ASN A 72 5.10 -13.30 11.31
N GLY A 73 5.44 -14.22 10.40
CA GLY A 73 4.68 -15.43 10.14
C GLY A 73 3.40 -15.17 9.35
N ARG A 74 2.96 -16.13 8.52
CA ARG A 74 1.65 -16.04 7.86
C ARG A 74 0.54 -16.46 8.83
N ALA A 75 -0.53 -15.68 8.89
CA ALA A 75 -1.72 -16.05 9.65
C ALA A 75 -2.26 -17.39 9.16
N ARG A 76 -2.83 -18.17 10.09
CA ARG A 76 -3.41 -19.50 9.81
C ARG A 76 -4.92 -19.55 9.97
N ASN A 77 -5.50 -18.52 10.58
CA ASN A 77 -6.94 -18.45 10.79
C ASN A 77 -7.63 -18.09 9.47
N ALA A 78 -8.31 -19.06 8.88
CA ALA A 78 -8.99 -18.87 7.60
C ALA A 78 -10.07 -17.77 7.63
N ARG A 79 -10.75 -17.57 8.78
CA ARG A 79 -11.76 -16.52 8.91
C ARG A 79 -11.16 -15.12 8.93
N ASP A 80 -10.01 -14.97 9.57
CA ASP A 80 -9.29 -13.67 9.61
C ASP A 80 -8.79 -13.31 8.21
N ILE A 81 -8.29 -14.30 7.47
CA ILE A 81 -7.85 -14.15 6.08
C ILE A 81 -9.05 -13.77 5.19
N GLU A 82 -10.14 -14.54 5.24
CA GLU A 82 -11.35 -14.28 4.43
C GLU A 82 -11.96 -12.91 4.73
N LEU A 83 -11.98 -12.50 6.01
CA LEU A 83 -12.44 -11.18 6.44
C LEU A 83 -11.61 -10.05 5.82
N VAL A 84 -10.28 -10.13 5.94
CA VAL A 84 -9.39 -9.09 5.42
C VAL A 84 -9.37 -9.08 3.90
N ASP A 85 -9.33 -10.26 3.26
CA ASP A 85 -9.37 -10.39 1.80
C ASP A 85 -10.66 -9.77 1.25
N GLY A 86 -11.82 -10.09 1.83
CA GLY A 86 -13.09 -9.50 1.40
C GLY A 86 -13.16 -7.99 1.58
N ILE A 87 -12.52 -7.43 2.61
CA ILE A 87 -12.44 -5.98 2.80
C ILE A 87 -11.50 -5.35 1.77
N MET A 88 -10.28 -5.87 1.62
CA MET A 88 -9.27 -5.33 0.70
C MET A 88 -9.71 -5.44 -0.76
N GLU A 89 -10.30 -6.57 -1.17
CA GLU A 89 -10.87 -6.75 -2.51
C GLU A 89 -11.91 -5.68 -2.80
N ARG A 90 -12.83 -5.44 -1.87
CA ARG A 90 -13.87 -4.42 -2.01
C ARG A 90 -13.30 -3.00 -2.02
N LEU A 91 -12.31 -2.68 -1.18
CA LEU A 91 -11.65 -1.37 -1.21
C LEU A 91 -10.88 -1.13 -2.52
N VAL A 92 -10.24 -2.15 -3.07
CA VAL A 92 -9.46 -2.04 -4.33
C VAL A 92 -10.37 -2.00 -5.57
N GLN A 93 -11.49 -2.72 -5.56
CA GLN A 93 -12.41 -2.79 -6.69
C GLN A 93 -13.42 -1.63 -6.73
N ASP A 94 -14.06 -1.35 -5.59
CA ASP A 94 -15.17 -0.40 -5.51
C ASP A 94 -14.77 0.94 -4.85
N GLY A 95 -13.59 0.98 -4.22
CA GLY A 95 -13.07 2.18 -3.59
C GLY A 95 -12.65 3.21 -4.62
N ASP A 96 -13.02 4.45 -4.35
CA ASP A 96 -12.83 5.56 -5.27
C ASP A 96 -11.45 6.17 -4.98
N TYR A 97 -10.44 5.78 -5.76
CA TYR A 97 -9.07 6.31 -5.68
C TYR A 97 -8.38 6.32 -7.04
N VAL A 98 -7.26 7.06 -7.14
CA VAL A 98 -6.40 7.07 -8.33
C VAL A 98 -5.03 6.54 -7.97
N LEU A 99 -4.63 5.45 -8.62
CA LEU A 99 -3.28 4.91 -8.47
C LEU A 99 -2.29 5.76 -9.28
N ARG A 100 -1.25 6.26 -8.62
CA ARG A 100 -0.22 7.07 -9.29
C ARG A 100 0.47 6.28 -10.41
N VAL A 101 1.05 7.03 -11.36
CA VAL A 101 1.81 6.47 -12.50
C VAL A 101 2.92 5.52 -12.06
N ASN A 102 3.57 5.83 -10.94
CA ASN A 102 4.67 5.08 -10.36
C ASN A 102 4.27 4.24 -9.13
N SER A 103 2.99 3.86 -9.03
CA SER A 103 2.47 2.96 -8.01
C SER A 103 1.94 1.68 -8.64
N LEU A 104 2.02 0.60 -7.88
CA LEU A 104 1.58 -0.74 -8.24
C LEU A 104 0.17 -1.03 -7.70
N PRO A 105 -0.61 -1.92 -8.33
CA PRO A 105 -1.83 -2.42 -7.72
C PRO A 105 -1.51 -3.04 -6.35
N PHE A 106 -2.36 -2.76 -5.36
CA PHE A 106 -2.12 -3.19 -3.99
C PHE A 106 -2.04 -4.71 -3.88
N THR A 107 -1.08 -5.19 -3.09
CA THR A 107 -1.02 -6.57 -2.56
C THR A 107 -1.15 -6.50 -1.05
N TRP A 108 -1.58 -7.59 -0.42
CA TRP A 108 -1.71 -7.63 1.02
C TRP A 108 -1.53 -9.04 1.58
N ALA A 109 -1.20 -9.12 2.86
CA ALA A 109 -1.25 -10.38 3.60
C ALA A 109 -1.55 -10.16 5.09
N VAL A 110 -2.19 -11.17 5.69
CA VAL A 110 -2.41 -11.24 7.13
C VAL A 110 -1.27 -11.99 7.80
N THR A 111 -0.62 -11.35 8.77
CA THR A 111 0.48 -11.93 9.54
C THR A 111 0.00 -12.53 10.87
N ASP A 112 0.76 -13.46 11.44
CA ASP A 112 0.44 -14.05 12.76
C ASP A 112 0.88 -13.16 13.95
N SER A 113 1.41 -11.97 13.66
CA SER A 113 1.84 -11.01 14.67
C SER A 113 0.68 -10.61 15.59
N ALA A 114 0.97 -10.58 16.89
CA ALA A 114 0.03 -10.15 17.92
C ALA A 114 0.00 -8.63 18.12
N VAL A 115 0.89 -7.89 17.45
CA VAL A 115 0.95 -6.42 17.53
C VAL A 115 -0.28 -5.80 16.87
N PHE A 116 -0.88 -4.80 17.51
CA PHE A 116 -1.99 -4.03 16.95
C PHE A 116 -1.44 -3.07 15.89
N ASN A 117 -1.34 -3.53 14.64
CA ASN A 117 -0.77 -2.72 13.56
C ASN A 117 -1.24 -3.19 12.18
N ALA A 118 -1.32 -2.24 11.26
CA ALA A 118 -1.28 -2.46 9.81
C ALA A 118 -0.40 -1.38 9.19
N ALA A 119 0.24 -1.69 8.06
CA ALA A 119 1.10 -0.73 7.39
C ALA A 119 1.12 -0.93 5.88
N CYS A 120 1.10 0.17 5.13
CA CYS A 120 1.45 0.16 3.72
C CYS A 120 2.94 0.45 3.49
N TYR A 121 3.62 -0.51 2.86
CA TYR A 121 5.01 -0.39 2.46
C TYR A 121 5.15 0.53 1.24
N PRO A 122 6.34 1.08 0.95
CA PRO A 122 6.57 1.87 -0.27
C PRO A 122 6.28 1.13 -1.58
N THR A 123 6.16 -0.19 -1.53
CA THR A 123 5.87 -1.11 -2.64
C THR A 123 4.39 -1.36 -2.87
N ASP A 124 3.51 -0.60 -2.22
CA ASP A 124 2.05 -0.82 -2.26
C ASP A 124 1.65 -2.22 -1.74
N TYR A 125 2.51 -2.84 -0.93
CA TYR A 125 2.18 -4.02 -0.13
C TYR A 125 1.63 -3.59 1.24
N VAL A 126 0.44 -4.06 1.59
CA VAL A 126 -0.21 -3.79 2.87
C VAL A 126 -0.04 -5.01 3.78
N THR A 127 0.62 -4.83 4.92
CA THR A 127 0.67 -5.84 5.99
C THR A 127 -0.45 -5.59 6.99
N ILE A 128 -1.11 -6.67 7.42
CA ILE A 128 -2.19 -6.63 8.41
C ILE A 128 -1.85 -7.63 9.50
N ASN A 129 -1.59 -7.17 10.72
CA ASN A 129 -1.31 -8.07 11.82
C ASN A 129 -2.61 -8.65 12.40
N ARG A 130 -2.58 -9.94 12.78
CA ARG A 130 -3.67 -10.57 13.52
C ARG A 130 -4.07 -9.78 14.78
N GLY A 131 -3.10 -9.13 15.43
CA GLY A 131 -3.34 -8.23 16.57
C GLY A 131 -4.33 -7.10 16.27
N LEU A 132 -4.24 -6.47 15.09
CA LEU A 132 -5.20 -5.44 14.66
C LEU A 132 -6.61 -6.00 14.53
N ILE A 133 -6.76 -7.15 13.84
CA ILE A 133 -8.06 -7.80 13.63
C ILE A 133 -8.72 -8.11 14.97
N ARG A 134 -7.97 -8.61 15.94
CA ARG A 134 -8.48 -8.91 17.28
C ARG A 134 -8.77 -7.66 18.10
N GLY A 135 -7.92 -6.64 17.97
CA GLY A 135 -8.13 -5.37 18.65
C GLY A 135 -9.38 -4.66 18.15
N LEU A 136 -9.73 -4.76 16.87
CA LEU A 136 -10.97 -4.23 16.30
C LEU A 136 -12.15 -5.23 16.34
N ASP A 137 -12.00 -6.33 17.08
CA ASP A 137 -13.00 -7.41 17.21
C ASP A 137 -13.55 -7.95 15.87
N GLY A 138 -12.74 -7.90 14.80
CA GLY A 138 -13.16 -8.29 13.46
C GLY A 138 -14.26 -7.42 12.86
N ASN A 139 -14.50 -6.21 13.38
CA ASN A 139 -15.50 -5.31 12.83
C ASN A 139 -15.12 -4.87 11.42
N VAL A 140 -15.98 -5.19 10.46
CA VAL A 140 -15.74 -4.99 9.03
C VAL A 140 -15.55 -3.51 8.67
N ASP A 141 -16.35 -2.61 9.25
CA ASP A 141 -16.31 -1.18 8.90
C ASP A 141 -15.14 -0.46 9.59
N GLU A 142 -14.76 -0.87 10.80
CA GLU A 142 -13.57 -0.36 11.48
C GLU A 142 -12.29 -0.80 10.77
N LEU A 143 -12.20 -2.08 10.39
CA LEU A 143 -11.09 -2.60 9.60
C LEU A 143 -11.01 -1.91 8.24
N ALA A 144 -12.12 -1.74 7.54
CA ALA A 144 -12.14 -1.03 6.26
C ALA A 144 -11.62 0.41 6.37
N ALA A 145 -11.91 1.10 7.48
CA ALA A 145 -11.38 2.43 7.73
C ALA A 145 -9.85 2.43 7.89
N VAL A 146 -9.31 1.52 8.70
CA VAL A 146 -7.85 1.39 8.91
C VAL A 146 -7.14 0.99 7.63
N LEU A 147 -7.70 0.04 6.86
CA LEU A 147 -7.10 -0.41 5.61
C LEU A 147 -7.18 0.66 4.51
N GLY A 148 -8.28 1.42 4.42
CA GLY A 148 -8.35 2.58 3.53
C GLY A 148 -7.36 3.68 3.91
N HIS A 149 -7.11 3.88 5.21
CA HIS A 149 -6.08 4.79 5.72
C HIS A 149 -4.67 4.34 5.27
N GLU A 150 -4.33 3.06 5.43
CA GLU A 150 -3.05 2.51 4.96
C GLU A 150 -2.91 2.56 3.44
N MET A 151 -3.96 2.27 2.67
CA MET A 151 -3.96 2.46 1.21
C MET A 151 -3.66 3.92 0.85
N THR A 152 -4.19 4.89 1.60
CA THR A 152 -3.90 6.30 1.36
C THR A 152 -2.43 6.64 1.60
N HIS A 153 -1.78 6.04 2.61
CA HIS A 153 -0.33 6.17 2.77
C HIS A 153 0.46 5.66 1.56
N GLY A 154 0.01 4.56 0.93
CA GLY A 154 0.58 4.03 -0.33
C GLY A 154 0.37 4.99 -1.51
N ILE A 155 -0.89 5.37 -1.77
CA ILE A 155 -1.29 6.28 -2.86
C ILE A 155 -0.56 7.62 -2.77
N ARG A 156 -0.41 8.17 -1.55
CA ARG A 156 0.29 9.44 -1.29
C ARG A 156 1.80 9.26 -1.08
N GLN A 157 2.29 8.03 -1.16
CA GLN A 157 3.70 7.65 -1.05
C GLN A 157 4.35 8.17 0.25
N HIS A 158 3.57 8.26 1.33
CA HIS A 158 4.03 8.77 2.63
C HIS A 158 5.20 7.93 3.17
N SER A 159 5.10 6.60 3.08
CA SER A 159 6.17 5.69 3.46
C SER A 159 7.45 5.96 2.67
N ALA A 160 7.36 6.18 1.35
CA ALA A 160 8.54 6.48 0.53
C ALA A 160 9.25 7.76 0.97
N HIS A 161 8.50 8.82 1.31
CA HIS A 161 9.05 10.07 1.82
C HIS A 161 9.73 9.88 3.18
N ASN A 162 9.15 9.06 4.07
CA ASN A 162 9.72 8.78 5.38
C ASN A 162 11.01 7.95 5.28
N TYR A 163 11.01 6.91 4.46
CA TYR A 163 12.21 6.12 4.15
C TYR A 163 13.32 6.98 3.56
N ALA A 164 12.98 7.88 2.63
CA ALA A 164 13.95 8.79 2.02
C ALA A 164 14.57 9.76 3.02
N LYS A 165 13.76 10.31 3.95
CA LYS A 165 14.27 11.16 5.05
C LYS A 165 15.23 10.38 5.94
N ALA A 166 14.85 9.17 6.35
CA ALA A 166 15.68 8.31 7.19
C ALA A 166 16.99 7.95 6.49
N ALA A 167 16.91 7.50 5.23
CA ALA A 167 18.07 7.15 4.43
C ALA A 167 19.04 8.32 4.26
N ALA A 168 18.52 9.51 3.97
CA ALA A 168 19.34 10.71 3.84
C ALA A 168 20.03 11.09 5.16
N GLN A 169 19.38 10.88 6.31
CA GLN A 169 19.95 11.14 7.63
C GLN A 169 21.03 10.13 8.01
N PHE A 170 20.81 8.83 7.81
CA PHE A 170 21.73 7.78 8.25
C PHE A 170 22.88 7.52 7.27
N TYR A 171 22.61 7.55 5.97
CA TYR A 171 23.57 7.16 4.93
C TYR A 171 24.10 8.32 4.10
N GLY A 172 23.41 9.47 4.10
CA GLY A 172 23.79 10.64 3.31
C GLY A 172 24.05 10.27 1.84
N MET A 173 25.14 10.79 1.27
CA MET A 173 25.52 10.57 -0.12
C MET A 173 25.93 9.11 -0.45
N SER A 174 26.17 8.25 0.55
CA SER A 174 26.53 6.84 0.28
C SER A 174 25.36 6.03 -0.26
N PHE A 175 24.12 6.47 0.02
CA PHE A 175 22.90 5.87 -0.51
C PHE A 175 22.82 5.92 -2.05
N LEU A 176 23.49 6.89 -2.69
CA LEU A 176 23.50 7.09 -4.14
C LEU A 176 24.15 5.94 -4.91
N ASN A 177 25.18 5.34 -4.33
CA ASN A 177 25.96 4.27 -4.96
C ASN A 177 25.44 2.89 -4.57
N MET A 178 24.32 2.82 -3.86
CA MET A 178 23.78 1.57 -3.36
C MET A 178 23.09 0.82 -4.50
N ASN A 179 23.52 -0.41 -4.74
CA ASN A 179 22.93 -1.25 -5.76
C ASN A 179 21.74 -2.02 -5.18
N PHE A 180 20.53 -1.48 -5.37
CA PHE A 180 19.31 -2.03 -4.80
C PHE A 180 18.95 -3.43 -5.31
N GLY A 181 19.45 -3.85 -6.47
CA GLY A 181 19.20 -5.19 -7.04
C GLY A 181 20.06 -6.33 -6.44
N LEU A 182 21.09 -6.00 -5.64
CA LEU A 182 21.96 -6.98 -4.95
C LEU A 182 21.88 -6.81 -3.41
N MET A 183 20.84 -6.17 -2.92
CA MET A 183 20.73 -5.77 -1.52
C MET A 183 20.54 -6.98 -0.59
N ASP A 184 21.33 -7.00 0.48
CA ASP A 184 21.00 -7.76 1.68
C ASP A 184 19.93 -6.98 2.46
N TRP A 185 18.69 -7.40 2.34
CA TRP A 185 17.53 -6.74 2.97
C TRP A 185 17.64 -6.64 4.48
N ASN A 186 18.46 -7.48 5.13
CA ASN A 186 18.78 -7.34 6.56
C ASN A 186 19.50 -6.02 6.89
N LYS A 187 20.21 -5.40 5.94
CA LYS A 187 20.84 -4.07 6.12
C LYS A 187 19.83 -2.94 5.97
N LEU A 188 18.73 -3.18 5.25
CA LEU A 188 17.58 -2.29 5.16
C LEU A 188 16.67 -2.43 6.38
N ASN A 189 16.73 -3.55 7.13
CA ASN A 189 15.92 -3.75 8.34
C ASN A 189 16.12 -2.70 9.44
N ALA A 190 17.31 -2.10 9.54
CA ALA A 190 17.53 -0.96 10.43
C ALA A 190 16.71 0.29 10.01
N LEU A 191 16.35 0.38 8.72
CA LEU A 191 15.50 1.41 8.13
C LEU A 191 14.02 0.96 8.07
N VAL A 192 13.74 -0.35 7.94
CA VAL A 192 12.39 -0.93 8.08
C VAL A 192 11.87 -0.71 9.49
N GLY A 193 12.69 -0.93 10.53
CA GLY A 193 12.33 -0.59 11.90
C GLY A 193 12.05 0.91 12.11
N TYR A 194 12.70 1.80 11.36
CA TYR A 194 12.42 3.24 11.37
C TYR A 194 11.08 3.58 10.68
N SER A 195 10.65 2.75 9.74
CA SER A 195 9.34 2.87 9.09
C SER A 195 8.20 2.27 9.90
N VAL A 196 8.51 1.36 10.81
CA VAL A 196 7.58 0.84 11.81
C VAL A 196 7.52 1.81 13.00
N ALA A 197 8.63 2.40 13.44
CA ALA A 197 8.69 3.48 14.45
C ALA A 197 8.30 4.86 13.86
N LYS A 198 7.19 4.91 13.12
CA LYS A 198 6.74 5.96 12.19
C LYS A 198 6.88 7.40 12.75
N ASN A 199 7.86 8.18 12.26
CA ASN A 199 7.88 9.65 12.38
C ASN A 199 6.85 10.32 11.45
N VAL A 200 5.58 9.87 11.49
CA VAL A 200 4.51 10.44 10.67
C VAL A 200 3.96 11.70 11.32
N THR A 201 3.75 12.74 10.51
CA THR A 201 3.29 14.03 11.02
C THR A 201 1.75 14.04 11.12
N LEU A 202 1.19 14.77 12.07
CA LEU A 202 -0.27 14.91 12.18
C LEU A 202 -0.96 15.36 10.85
N PRO A 203 -0.39 16.26 10.03
CA PRO A 203 -0.94 16.58 8.71
C PRO A 203 -1.05 15.38 7.75
N THR A 204 -0.05 14.48 7.75
CA THR A 204 -0.06 13.28 6.89
C THR A 204 -1.06 12.24 7.39
N GLU A 205 -1.22 12.08 8.71
CA GLU A 205 -2.29 11.24 9.29
C GLU A 205 -3.67 11.78 8.92
N TYR A 206 -3.86 13.09 8.93
CA TYR A 206 -5.10 13.72 8.52
C TYR A 206 -5.42 13.55 7.03
N GLU A 207 -4.41 13.55 6.16
CA GLU A 207 -4.59 13.22 4.74
C GLU A 207 -4.95 11.74 4.58
N ALA A 208 -4.34 10.85 5.34
CA ALA A 208 -4.64 9.42 5.34
C ALA A 208 -6.04 9.10 5.90
N ASP A 209 -6.48 9.78 6.96
CA ASP A 209 -7.84 9.70 7.51
C ASP A 209 -8.88 10.16 6.50
N GLU A 210 -8.61 11.27 5.80
CA GLU A 210 -9.52 11.78 4.77
C GLU A 210 -9.60 10.80 3.59
N GLY A 211 -8.46 10.38 3.04
CA GLY A 211 -8.43 9.42 1.94
C GLY A 211 -9.07 8.08 2.31
N GLY A 212 -8.76 7.55 3.50
CA GLY A 212 -9.35 6.32 4.02
C GLY A 212 -10.86 6.42 4.17
N PHE A 213 -11.37 7.53 4.72
CA PHE A 213 -12.80 7.80 4.79
C PHE A 213 -13.45 7.79 3.39
N ARG A 214 -12.82 8.42 2.38
CA ARG A 214 -13.37 8.45 1.02
C ARG A 214 -13.35 7.08 0.34
N ILE A 215 -12.24 6.34 0.44
CA ILE A 215 -12.11 5.01 -0.16
C ILE A 215 -13.11 4.05 0.48
N MET A 216 -13.23 4.03 1.81
CA MET A 216 -14.15 3.11 2.47
C MET A 216 -15.63 3.45 2.17
N THR A 217 -16.01 4.73 2.17
CA THR A 217 -17.42 5.12 2.00
C THR A 217 -17.89 4.88 0.57
N SER A 218 -17.05 5.17 -0.42
CA SER A 218 -17.34 4.86 -1.83
C SER A 218 -17.38 3.36 -2.13
N ALA A 219 -16.53 2.57 -1.47
CA ALA A 219 -16.64 1.11 -1.49
C ALA A 219 -17.91 0.60 -0.77
N GLY A 220 -18.68 1.47 -0.12
CA GLY A 220 -19.93 1.14 0.55
C GLY A 220 -19.76 0.57 1.96
N PHE A 221 -18.65 0.90 2.64
CA PHE A 221 -18.52 0.72 4.08
C PHE A 221 -19.21 1.84 4.86
N ASN A 222 -19.45 1.60 6.15
CA ASN A 222 -20.16 2.52 7.03
C ASN A 222 -19.30 3.79 7.28
N PRO A 223 -19.80 5.01 6.97
CA PRO A 223 -19.08 6.27 7.23
C PRO A 223 -18.65 6.48 8.68
N GLY A 224 -19.29 5.81 9.64
CA GLY A 224 -18.92 5.87 11.06
C GLY A 224 -17.69 5.03 11.43
N GLY A 225 -17.25 4.12 10.54
CA GLY A 225 -16.23 3.12 10.86
C GLY A 225 -14.88 3.71 11.28
N GLY A 226 -14.45 4.83 10.70
CA GLY A 226 -13.20 5.48 11.11
C GLY A 226 -13.25 6.04 12.52
N ALA A 227 -14.33 6.73 12.89
CA ALA A 227 -14.50 7.25 14.25
C ALA A 227 -14.66 6.11 15.27
N ALA A 228 -15.37 5.04 14.90
CA ALA A 228 -15.49 3.82 15.70
C ALA A 228 -14.12 3.15 15.91
N ALA A 229 -13.31 2.96 14.86
CA ALA A 229 -11.98 2.38 14.94
C ALA A 229 -11.05 3.20 15.87
N MET A 230 -11.12 4.54 15.80
CA MET A 230 -10.34 5.41 16.70
C MET A 230 -10.80 5.30 18.16
N ALA A 231 -12.11 5.22 18.42
CA ALA A 231 -12.63 4.99 19.76
C ALA A 231 -12.16 3.63 20.31
N ARG A 232 -12.23 2.59 19.49
CA ARG A 232 -11.77 1.23 19.83
C ARG A 232 -10.27 1.19 20.10
N MET A 233 -9.46 1.83 19.26
CA MET A 233 -8.02 1.93 19.43
C MET A 233 -7.66 2.66 20.73
N GLY A 234 -8.38 3.74 21.06
CA GLY A 234 -8.24 4.44 22.33
C GLY A 234 -8.49 3.53 23.53
N TYR A 235 -9.54 2.69 23.49
CA TYR A 235 -9.80 1.69 24.52
C TYR A 235 -8.68 0.64 24.59
N TYR A 236 -8.31 0.07 23.45
CA TYR A 236 -7.33 -1.02 23.34
C TYR A 236 -5.96 -0.63 23.89
N LEU A 237 -5.44 0.54 23.49
CA LEU A 237 -4.17 1.08 23.96
C LEU A 237 -4.21 1.41 25.46
N THR A 238 -5.33 1.94 25.95
CA THR A 238 -5.45 2.35 27.36
C THR A 238 -5.59 1.16 28.30
N TYR A 239 -6.36 0.13 27.91
CA TYR A 239 -6.83 -0.89 28.84
C TYR A 239 -6.35 -2.32 28.51
N VAL A 240 -5.95 -2.60 27.28
CA VAL A 240 -5.60 -3.98 26.84
C VAL A 240 -4.10 -4.19 26.75
N THR A 241 -3.37 -3.41 25.94
CA THR A 241 -1.93 -3.65 25.76
C THR A 241 -1.09 -3.08 26.89
N GLN A 242 -1.43 -1.88 27.37
CA GLN A 242 -0.64 -1.13 28.36
C GLN A 242 0.85 -1.00 27.96
N ASP A 243 1.19 -1.17 26.67
CA ASP A 243 2.56 -1.02 26.20
C ASP A 243 2.92 0.47 26.20
N LEU A 244 3.86 0.83 27.07
CA LEU A 244 4.28 2.20 27.32
C LEU A 244 4.91 2.89 26.09
N GLN A 245 5.25 2.15 25.03
CA GLN A 245 5.71 2.72 23.76
C GLN A 245 4.55 3.10 22.81
N GLU A 246 3.37 2.48 22.96
CA GLU A 246 2.17 2.76 22.15
C GLU A 246 1.15 3.65 22.91
N TYR A 247 1.33 3.78 24.22
CA TYR A 247 0.42 4.41 25.16
C TYR A 247 0.51 5.95 25.17
N GLN A 248 -0.64 6.62 25.11
CA GLN A 248 -0.77 8.06 25.36
C GLN A 248 -1.31 8.27 26.78
N ASP A 249 -0.55 8.96 27.66
CA ASP A 249 -0.99 9.24 29.03
C ASP A 249 -2.26 10.11 29.05
N PRO A 250 -3.42 9.59 29.52
CA PRO A 250 -4.70 10.31 29.50
C PRO A 250 -4.73 11.55 30.41
N THR A 251 -3.72 11.75 31.26
CA THR A 251 -3.57 12.93 32.12
C THR A 251 -2.72 14.05 31.48
N GLN A 252 -2.05 13.79 30.36
CA GLN A 252 -1.15 14.74 29.68
C GLN A 252 -1.74 15.19 28.33
N LYS A 253 -2.80 16.00 28.38
CA LYS A 253 -3.53 16.47 27.18
C LYS A 253 -2.83 17.61 26.39
N ASP A 254 -1.77 18.21 26.93
CA ASP A 254 -1.14 19.45 26.43
C ASP A 254 0.41 19.39 26.36
N LEU A 255 1.01 18.28 25.89
CA LEU A 255 2.46 18.23 25.67
C LEU A 255 2.89 18.95 24.38
N PRO A 256 4.02 19.70 24.38
CA PRO A 256 4.57 20.36 23.18
C PRO A 256 5.26 19.43 22.17
N GLN A 257 5.44 18.15 22.51
CA GLN A 257 6.03 17.14 21.64
C GLN A 257 5.10 15.94 21.58
N ASP A 258 4.66 15.65 20.36
CA ASP A 258 3.91 14.45 19.97
C ASP A 258 4.73 13.22 20.40
N ASP A 259 4.22 12.47 21.38
CA ASP A 259 4.89 11.30 21.95
C ASP A 259 4.91 10.13 20.95
N PHE A 260 5.89 9.24 21.12
CA PHE A 260 6.38 8.19 20.21
C PHE A 260 5.39 7.05 19.90
N SER A 261 4.10 7.33 19.72
CA SER A 261 3.08 6.38 19.26
C SER A 261 2.97 6.44 17.73
N ASP A 262 2.72 5.29 17.11
CA ASP A 262 2.50 5.18 15.65
C ASP A 262 1.33 6.04 15.15
N HIS A 263 0.44 6.48 16.05
CA HIS A 263 -0.72 7.34 15.76
C HIS A 263 -1.02 8.35 16.90
N PRO A 264 -0.42 9.56 16.89
CA PRO A 264 -0.64 10.55 17.95
C PRO A 264 -2.06 11.17 17.93
N ALA A 265 -2.59 11.49 19.12
CA ALA A 265 -3.81 12.29 19.37
C ALA A 265 -5.15 11.66 18.92
N THR A 266 -5.43 10.45 19.40
CA THR A 266 -6.64 9.65 19.12
C THR A 266 -7.94 10.44 19.25
N GLU A 267 -8.15 11.20 20.34
CA GLU A 267 -9.37 12.00 20.54
C GLU A 267 -9.58 13.08 19.45
N ARG A 268 -8.50 13.71 18.95
CA ARG A 268 -8.59 14.77 17.93
C ARG A 268 -8.90 14.17 16.54
N ARG A 269 -8.28 13.04 16.23
CA ARG A 269 -8.53 12.31 14.98
C ARG A 269 -9.93 11.71 14.94
N GLU A 270 -10.38 11.13 16.05
CA GLU A 270 -11.76 10.67 16.21
C GLU A 270 -12.76 11.79 15.92
N ALA A 271 -12.60 12.96 16.55
CA ALA A 271 -13.48 14.10 16.32
C ALA A 271 -13.48 14.56 14.85
N LYS A 272 -12.33 14.48 14.17
CA LYS A 272 -12.24 14.82 12.75
C LYS A 272 -12.93 13.80 11.85
N LEU A 273 -12.78 12.51 12.12
CA LEU A 273 -13.47 11.43 11.41
C LEU A 273 -14.99 11.51 11.61
N ALA A 274 -15.44 11.83 12.83
CA ALA A 274 -16.85 12.13 13.11
C ALA A 274 -17.33 13.37 12.34
N GLY A 275 -16.46 14.38 12.15
CA GLY A 275 -16.69 15.52 11.28
C GLY A 275 -16.90 15.13 9.82
N PHE A 276 -16.07 14.25 9.26
CA PHE A 276 -16.25 13.74 7.89
C PHE A 276 -17.57 12.98 7.72
N MET A 277 -17.96 12.16 8.68
CA MET A 277 -19.28 11.51 8.71
C MET A 277 -20.42 12.54 8.74
N THR A 278 -20.26 13.61 9.53
CA THR A 278 -21.23 14.70 9.60
C THR A 278 -21.36 15.40 8.25
N ASP A 279 -20.24 15.78 7.62
CA ASP A 279 -20.21 16.41 6.31
C ASP A 279 -20.82 15.51 5.22
N TYR A 280 -20.54 14.20 5.28
CA TYR A 280 -21.12 13.19 4.39
C TYR A 280 -22.65 13.14 4.50
N SER A 281 -23.20 13.37 5.68
CA SER A 281 -24.66 13.43 5.92
C SER A 281 -25.32 14.77 5.52
N ALA A 282 -24.67 15.60 4.70
CA ALA A 282 -25.05 16.99 4.45
C ALA A 282 -25.09 17.88 5.72
N GLY A 283 -24.41 17.46 6.78
CA GLY A 283 -24.34 18.16 8.06
C GLY A 283 -25.43 17.78 9.06
N HIS A 284 -26.30 16.82 8.74
CA HIS A 284 -27.46 16.48 9.56
C HIS A 284 -27.12 15.62 10.79
N VAL A 285 -26.24 14.63 10.62
CA VAL A 285 -26.00 13.60 11.63
C VAL A 285 -24.77 13.92 12.45
N THR A 286 -24.91 13.88 13.77
CA THR A 286 -23.80 14.10 14.72
C THR A 286 -23.86 13.10 15.86
N VAL A 287 -22.72 12.87 16.51
CA VAL A 287 -22.65 12.16 17.80
C VAL A 287 -22.19 13.16 18.85
N THR A 288 -23.05 13.45 19.81
CA THR A 288 -22.71 14.23 21.01
C THR A 288 -22.31 13.30 22.12
N ASP A 289 -21.51 13.76 23.10
CA ASP A 289 -21.05 13.00 24.28
C ASP A 289 -20.38 11.63 23.99
N ARG A 290 -20.03 11.38 22.72
CA ARG A 290 -19.52 10.11 22.19
C ARG A 290 -20.52 8.94 22.29
N LYS A 291 -21.79 9.16 22.67
CA LYS A 291 -22.82 8.09 22.78
C LYS A 291 -24.19 8.48 22.22
N THR A 292 -24.52 9.76 22.21
CA THR A 292 -25.85 10.23 21.78
C THR A 292 -25.85 10.61 20.31
N VAL A 293 -26.66 9.92 19.50
CA VAL A 293 -26.83 10.17 18.07
C VAL A 293 -27.92 11.23 17.88
N CYS A 294 -27.60 12.27 17.11
CA CYS A 294 -28.46 13.43 16.89
C CYS A 294 -28.69 13.65 15.38
N ILE A 295 -29.88 14.16 15.04
CA ILE A 295 -30.21 14.71 13.71
C ILE A 295 -30.53 16.20 13.90
N ASP A 296 -29.82 17.08 13.20
CA ASP A 296 -29.91 18.54 13.33
C ASP A 296 -29.81 19.03 14.78
N GLY A 297 -28.90 18.41 15.54
CA GLY A 297 -28.67 18.69 16.95
C GLY A 297 -29.77 18.19 17.90
N THR A 298 -30.83 17.57 17.38
CA THR A 298 -31.89 16.96 18.20
C THR A 298 -31.56 15.49 18.48
N PRO A 299 -31.52 15.06 19.76
CA PRO A 299 -31.24 13.66 20.10
C PRO A 299 -32.26 12.70 19.51
N LEU A 300 -31.78 11.72 18.74
CA LEU A 300 -32.56 10.58 18.28
C LEU A 300 -32.59 9.51 19.37
N LEU A 301 -31.41 8.99 19.73
CA LEU A 301 -31.22 7.93 20.72
C LEU A 301 -29.83 8.02 21.35
N THR A 302 -29.68 7.41 22.52
CA THR A 302 -28.37 7.23 23.17
C THR A 302 -28.02 5.75 23.11
N VAL A 303 -26.85 5.46 22.54
CA VAL A 303 -26.36 4.10 22.38
C VAL A 303 -25.82 3.57 23.71
N THR A 304 -26.06 2.29 23.93
CA THR A 304 -25.60 1.53 25.10
C THR A 304 -24.76 0.34 24.65
N TRP A 305 -23.97 -0.24 25.55
CA TRP A 305 -23.12 -1.38 25.20
C TRP A 305 -23.97 -2.60 24.79
N THR A 306 -23.40 -3.40 23.89
CA THR A 306 -23.95 -4.68 23.42
C THR A 306 -23.01 -5.85 23.72
N ASP A 307 -21.77 -5.54 24.08
CA ASP A 307 -20.74 -6.52 24.43
C ASP A 307 -20.75 -6.76 25.95
N ASP A 308 -20.46 -7.99 26.35
CA ASP A 308 -20.36 -8.41 27.75
C ASP A 308 -18.97 -8.13 28.33
N ASP A 309 -17.94 -8.07 27.48
CA ASP A 309 -16.54 -7.97 27.87
C ASP A 309 -16.05 -6.51 27.97
N TYR A 310 -16.65 -5.57 27.23
CA TYR A 310 -16.30 -4.15 27.31
C TYR A 310 -17.43 -3.17 26.91
N ASP A 311 -17.32 -1.90 27.33
CA ASP A 311 -18.27 -0.84 26.93
C ASP A 311 -17.99 -0.35 25.50
N ASN A 312 -18.65 -0.98 24.52
CA ASN A 312 -18.58 -0.64 23.10
C ASN A 312 -19.60 0.45 22.67
N SER A 313 -20.13 1.23 23.61
CA SER A 313 -21.17 2.22 23.30
C SER A 313 -20.68 3.30 22.33
N GLN A 314 -19.39 3.63 22.35
CA GLN A 314 -18.84 4.73 21.53
C GLN A 314 -18.74 4.31 20.06
N GLU A 315 -18.18 3.13 19.81
CA GLU A 315 -18.09 2.50 18.50
C GLU A 315 -19.49 2.33 17.90
N ASN A 316 -20.40 1.75 18.68
CA ASN A 316 -21.79 1.57 18.26
C ASN A 316 -22.48 2.91 17.93
N ALA A 317 -22.21 3.98 18.69
CA ALA A 317 -22.79 5.30 18.41
C ALA A 317 -22.33 5.84 17.05
N TYR A 318 -21.05 5.71 16.73
CA TYR A 318 -20.53 6.12 15.42
C TYR A 318 -21.05 5.24 14.29
N LEU A 319 -21.15 3.92 14.47
CA LEU A 319 -21.70 3.03 13.44
C LEU A 319 -23.19 3.28 13.18
N VAL A 320 -23.98 3.54 14.22
CA VAL A 320 -25.39 3.96 14.10
C VAL A 320 -25.51 5.29 13.37
N ALA A 321 -24.70 6.27 13.76
CA ALA A 321 -24.67 7.58 13.11
C ALA A 321 -24.22 7.48 11.66
N GLY A 322 -23.25 6.62 11.35
CA GLY A 322 -22.75 6.44 9.99
C GLY A 322 -23.77 5.78 9.06
N ALA A 323 -24.62 4.88 9.56
CA ALA A 323 -25.75 4.34 8.80
C ALA A 323 -26.75 5.45 8.42
N LEU A 324 -27.08 6.34 9.37
CA LEU A 324 -27.92 7.52 9.09
C LEU A 324 -27.23 8.48 8.12
N ALA A 325 -25.92 8.72 8.30
CA ALA A 325 -25.15 9.61 7.45
C ALA A 325 -25.16 9.14 6.00
N ARG A 326 -25.02 7.82 5.79
CA ARG A 326 -25.15 7.21 4.47
C ARG A 326 -26.53 7.35 3.88
N ALA A 327 -27.59 7.13 4.65
CA ALA A 327 -28.95 7.32 4.14
C ALA A 327 -29.21 8.79 3.73
N PHE A 328 -28.72 9.77 4.49
CA PHE A 328 -28.80 11.18 4.09
C PHE A 328 -27.99 11.49 2.84
N HIS A 329 -26.84 10.84 2.65
CA HIS A 329 -26.00 11.01 1.48
C HIS A 329 -26.64 10.40 0.22
N ASP A 330 -27.09 9.15 0.32
CA ASP A 330 -27.51 8.33 -0.81
C ASP A 330 -28.94 8.64 -1.31
N TYR A 331 -29.80 9.20 -0.45
CA TYR A 331 -31.18 9.53 -0.80
C TYR A 331 -31.41 11.04 -0.92
N ASP A 332 -32.01 11.46 -2.03
CA ASP A 332 -32.36 12.86 -2.28
C ASP A 332 -33.64 13.29 -1.54
N ARG A 333 -34.44 12.34 -1.06
CA ARG A 333 -35.72 12.61 -0.37
C ARG A 333 -35.96 11.67 0.80
N ALA A 334 -36.65 12.17 1.82
CA ALA A 334 -37.07 11.38 2.97
C ALA A 334 -37.90 10.12 2.60
N GLU A 335 -38.71 10.19 1.54
CA GLU A 335 -39.54 9.06 1.11
C GLU A 335 -38.73 7.89 0.54
N ASP A 336 -37.55 8.19 -0.03
CA ASP A 336 -36.68 7.21 -0.67
C ASP A 336 -35.92 6.34 0.36
N TRP A 337 -35.92 6.76 1.63
CA TRP A 337 -35.40 5.96 2.73
C TRP A 337 -36.22 4.70 2.97
N HIS A 338 -37.47 4.66 2.50
CA HIS A 338 -38.41 3.55 2.73
C HIS A 338 -38.54 3.17 4.21
N LEU A 339 -38.65 4.19 5.08
CA LEU A 339 -38.78 3.98 6.53
C LEU A 339 -40.12 3.29 6.87
N VAL A 340 -40.03 2.17 7.59
CA VAL A 340 -41.20 1.41 8.05
C VAL A 340 -41.11 1.17 9.56
N LEU A 341 -42.12 1.65 10.29
CA LEU A 341 -42.25 1.44 11.73
C LEU A 341 -42.47 -0.04 12.06
N THR A 342 -41.72 -0.55 13.04
CA THR A 342 -41.85 -1.93 13.51
C THR A 342 -42.71 -2.02 14.77
N ARG A 343 -43.23 -3.22 15.07
CA ARG A 343 -44.19 -3.42 16.18
C ARG A 343 -43.62 -3.17 17.57
N ASP A 344 -42.31 -3.29 17.74
CA ASP A 344 -41.58 -3.00 18.98
C ASP A 344 -41.38 -1.48 19.20
N GLY A 345 -41.66 -0.65 18.19
CA GLY A 345 -41.44 0.79 18.22
C GLY A 345 -40.12 1.23 17.57
N GLY A 346 -39.36 0.30 16.97
CA GLY A 346 -38.23 0.62 16.10
C GLY A 346 -38.64 1.01 14.68
N ALA A 347 -37.68 1.05 13.77
CA ALA A 347 -37.94 1.23 12.34
C ALA A 347 -36.91 0.47 11.49
N THR A 348 -37.34 0.08 10.30
CA THR A 348 -36.47 -0.42 9.21
C THR A 348 -36.36 0.62 8.12
N LEU A 349 -35.31 0.54 7.31
CA LEU A 349 -35.02 1.46 6.20
C LEU A 349 -34.42 0.67 5.02
N GLY A 350 -34.48 1.25 3.82
CA GLY A 350 -33.81 0.74 2.64
C GLY A 350 -32.28 0.87 2.70
N GLY A 351 -31.60 0.41 1.65
CA GLY A 351 -30.14 0.46 1.55
C GLY A 351 -29.47 -0.85 1.99
N ASP A 352 -28.18 -0.79 2.33
CA ASP A 352 -27.38 -1.96 2.71
C ASP A 352 -27.74 -2.45 4.13
N PRO A 353 -28.34 -3.65 4.27
CA PRO A 353 -28.72 -4.19 5.59
C PRO A 353 -27.54 -4.36 6.54
N ARG A 354 -26.33 -4.60 6.02
CA ARG A 354 -25.10 -4.76 6.80
C ARG A 354 -24.75 -3.45 7.51
N VAL A 355 -24.81 -2.34 6.80
CA VAL A 355 -24.56 -1.01 7.38
C VAL A 355 -25.65 -0.62 8.37
N ASN A 356 -26.89 -1.01 8.09
CA ASN A 356 -28.06 -0.64 8.88
C ASN A 356 -28.30 -1.49 10.13
N GLU A 357 -27.56 -2.59 10.31
CA GLU A 357 -27.84 -3.59 11.36
C GLU A 357 -27.91 -2.98 12.76
N LEU A 358 -26.87 -2.24 13.18
CA LEU A 358 -26.83 -1.60 14.50
C LEU A 358 -27.88 -0.49 14.64
N LEU A 359 -28.12 0.30 13.59
CA LEU A 359 -29.15 1.33 13.61
C LEU A 359 -30.53 0.70 13.87
N VAL A 360 -30.91 -0.35 13.14
CA VAL A 360 -32.19 -1.05 13.32
C VAL A 360 -32.29 -1.63 14.73
N TYR A 361 -31.21 -2.26 15.22
CA TYR A 361 -31.16 -2.78 16.59
C TYR A 361 -31.43 -1.70 17.65
N PHE A 362 -30.73 -0.57 17.60
CA PHE A 362 -30.88 0.49 18.61
C PHE A 362 -32.20 1.26 18.47
N LEU A 363 -32.74 1.41 17.25
CA LEU A 363 -34.08 1.96 17.06
C LEU A 363 -35.13 1.11 17.75
N ALA A 364 -35.04 -0.22 17.66
CA ALA A 364 -35.95 -1.14 18.35
C ALA A 364 -35.76 -1.10 19.87
N LYS A 365 -34.50 -1.17 20.33
CA LYS A 365 -34.13 -1.14 21.76
C LYS A 365 -34.67 0.11 22.46
N GLU A 366 -34.49 1.27 21.83
CA GLU A 366 -34.89 2.58 22.38
C GLU A 366 -36.31 3.00 21.95
N ARG A 367 -36.99 2.16 21.16
CA ARG A 367 -38.34 2.43 20.61
C ARG A 367 -38.41 3.79 19.90
N ALA A 368 -37.38 4.10 19.12
CA ALA A 368 -37.11 5.41 18.54
C ALA A 368 -37.56 5.54 17.06
N GLY A 369 -38.31 4.58 16.52
CA GLY A 369 -38.71 4.54 15.11
C GLY A 369 -39.59 5.72 14.69
N GLU A 370 -40.62 6.06 15.47
CA GLU A 370 -41.46 7.24 15.18
C GLU A 370 -40.64 8.54 15.23
N ARG A 371 -39.70 8.63 16.17
CA ARG A 371 -38.82 9.80 16.30
C ARG A 371 -37.91 9.92 15.09
N LEU A 372 -37.32 8.83 14.61
CA LEU A 372 -36.50 8.84 13.39
C LEU A 372 -37.28 9.38 12.20
N ILE A 373 -38.50 8.87 11.97
CA ILE A 373 -39.34 9.30 10.84
C ILE A 373 -39.61 10.81 10.90
N VAL A 374 -39.92 11.33 12.08
CA VAL A 374 -40.17 12.78 12.27
C VAL A 374 -38.90 13.58 12.01
N LEU A 375 -37.77 13.21 12.62
CA LEU A 375 -36.51 13.93 12.48
C LEU A 375 -35.99 13.94 11.04
N VAL A 376 -36.07 12.81 10.33
CA VAL A 376 -35.66 12.73 8.91
C VAL A 376 -36.53 13.65 8.06
N ARG A 377 -37.86 13.59 8.21
CA ARG A 377 -38.77 14.46 7.44
C ARG A 377 -38.48 15.94 7.69
N ASP A 378 -38.27 16.31 8.95
CA ASP A 378 -38.04 17.70 9.34
C ASP A 378 -36.67 18.19 8.83
N ALA A 379 -35.63 17.33 8.83
CA ALA A 379 -34.32 17.62 8.25
C ALA A 379 -34.41 17.93 6.74
N TYR A 380 -35.04 17.05 5.95
CA TYR A 380 -35.25 17.27 4.51
C TYR A 380 -36.09 18.52 4.22
N ALA A 381 -37.10 18.81 5.05
CA ALA A 381 -37.90 20.03 4.91
C ALA A 381 -37.07 21.32 5.17
N GLY A 382 -36.01 21.23 5.97
CA GLY A 382 -35.10 22.32 6.29
C GLY A 382 -34.00 22.58 5.25
N GLU A 383 -33.69 21.60 4.38
CA GLU A 383 -32.55 21.67 3.45
C GLU A 383 -32.61 22.87 2.49
N ALA A 384 -33.81 23.23 2.02
CA ALA A 384 -33.99 24.38 1.13
C ALA A 384 -33.61 25.72 1.80
N ALA A 385 -33.77 25.82 3.12
CA ALA A 385 -33.41 27.01 3.88
C ALA A 385 -31.93 27.01 4.30
N SER A 386 -31.36 25.85 4.63
CA SER A 386 -29.96 25.71 5.08
C SER A 386 -28.96 25.61 3.91
N GLY A 387 -29.43 25.23 2.72
CA GLY A 387 -28.62 24.90 1.56
C GLY A 387 -27.80 23.62 1.75
N ALA A 388 -28.15 22.75 2.69
CA ALA A 388 -27.38 21.55 3.06
C ALA A 388 -27.11 20.63 1.86
N ARG A 389 -28.17 20.21 1.14
CA ARG A 389 -28.07 19.36 -0.06
C ARG A 389 -27.22 19.97 -1.16
N GLU A 390 -27.39 21.26 -1.44
CA GLU A 390 -26.62 21.97 -2.47
C GLU A 390 -25.12 22.01 -2.13
N LYS A 391 -24.78 22.23 -0.84
CA LYS A 391 -23.40 22.19 -0.36
C LYS A 391 -22.79 20.79 -0.49
N LEU A 392 -23.53 19.75 -0.11
CA LEU A 392 -23.08 18.35 -0.27
C LEU A 392 -22.80 18.04 -1.74
N LEU A 393 -23.76 18.29 -2.63
CA LEU A 393 -23.63 18.02 -4.06
C LEU A 393 -22.48 18.82 -4.70
N THR A 394 -22.29 20.08 -4.28
CA THR A 394 -21.15 20.89 -4.73
C THR A 394 -19.82 20.30 -4.29
N ALA A 395 -19.73 19.86 -3.03
CA ALA A 395 -18.51 19.27 -2.49
C ALA A 395 -18.19 17.91 -3.16
N GLU A 396 -19.20 17.06 -3.40
CA GLU A 396 -19.03 15.79 -4.14
C GLU A 396 -18.61 16.03 -5.58
N LYS A 397 -19.22 17.01 -6.26
CA LYS A 397 -18.79 17.39 -7.61
C LYS A 397 -17.34 17.87 -7.65
N MET A 398 -16.93 18.73 -6.70
CA MET A 398 -15.54 19.19 -6.63
C MET A 398 -14.56 18.03 -6.40
N ARG A 399 -14.94 17.04 -5.58
CA ARG A 399 -14.13 15.82 -5.37
C ARG A 399 -14.04 14.99 -6.64
N ALA A 400 -15.16 14.76 -7.32
CA ALA A 400 -15.20 14.02 -8.58
C ALA A 400 -14.35 14.70 -9.67
N ASP A 401 -14.45 16.03 -9.79
CA ASP A 401 -13.66 16.82 -10.73
C ASP A 401 -12.16 16.75 -10.41
N ALA A 402 -11.78 16.83 -9.13
CA ALA A 402 -10.38 16.70 -8.70
C ALA A 402 -9.82 15.30 -8.99
N ARG A 403 -10.59 14.25 -8.71
CA ARG A 403 -10.24 12.86 -9.01
C ARG A 403 -10.09 12.63 -10.52
N ALA A 404 -11.01 13.15 -11.32
CA ALA A 404 -10.93 13.07 -12.77
C ALA A 404 -9.67 13.77 -13.32
N ALA A 405 -9.25 14.88 -12.70
CA ALA A 405 -7.99 15.54 -13.03
C ALA A 405 -6.77 14.68 -12.65
N GLU A 406 -6.74 14.08 -11.46
CA GLU A 406 -5.68 13.14 -11.05
C GLU A 406 -5.59 11.94 -12.00
N LEU A 407 -6.73 11.36 -12.39
CA LEU A 407 -6.79 10.25 -13.36
C LEU A 407 -6.26 10.68 -14.73
N ALA A 408 -6.67 11.85 -15.22
CA ALA A 408 -6.21 12.38 -16.49
C ALA A 408 -4.69 12.62 -16.51
N GLU A 409 -4.08 13.03 -15.39
CA GLU A 409 -2.61 13.12 -15.27
C GLU A 409 -1.93 11.74 -15.40
N VAL A 410 -2.54 10.70 -14.81
CA VAL A 410 -2.03 9.32 -14.90
C VAL A 410 -2.18 8.75 -16.31
N GLU A 411 -3.31 8.99 -16.97
CA GLU A 411 -3.56 8.53 -18.34
C GLU A 411 -2.64 9.22 -19.37
N ASN A 412 -2.34 10.49 -19.15
CA ASN A 412 -1.40 11.29 -19.95
C ASN A 412 0.08 11.13 -19.50
N ALA A 413 0.41 10.07 -18.77
CA ALA A 413 1.78 9.76 -18.40
C ALA A 413 2.69 9.62 -19.64
N ASP A 414 3.95 10.03 -19.51
CA ASP A 414 4.89 9.97 -20.63
C ASP A 414 5.21 8.52 -21.07
N ALA A 415 5.79 8.39 -22.27
CA ALA A 415 6.11 7.08 -22.84
C ALA A 415 7.04 6.24 -21.95
N LYS A 416 7.91 6.87 -21.14
CA LYS A 416 8.81 6.15 -20.23
C LYS A 416 8.02 5.53 -19.08
N ALA A 417 7.05 6.26 -18.53
CA ALA A 417 6.14 5.74 -17.53
C ALA A 417 5.28 4.59 -18.09
N ILE A 418 4.68 4.75 -19.27
CA ILE A 418 3.88 3.69 -19.91
C ILE A 418 4.72 2.44 -20.17
N LYS A 419 5.97 2.62 -20.60
CA LYS A 419 6.91 1.50 -20.73
C LYS A 419 7.12 0.78 -19.40
N LYS A 420 7.31 1.51 -18.29
CA LYS A 420 7.49 0.88 -16.97
C LYS A 420 6.22 0.16 -16.49
N ILE A 421 5.03 0.69 -16.76
CA ILE A 421 3.76 0.00 -16.47
C ILE A 421 3.68 -1.33 -17.24
N ARG A 422 4.06 -1.33 -18.51
CA ARG A 422 4.16 -2.54 -19.34
C ARG A 422 5.18 -3.54 -18.79
N GLU A 423 6.37 -3.08 -18.38
CA GLU A 423 7.40 -3.92 -17.73
C GLU A 423 6.87 -4.54 -16.42
N ASN A 424 6.11 -3.79 -15.63
CA ASN A 424 5.51 -4.31 -14.40
C ASN A 424 4.38 -5.33 -14.69
N SER A 425 3.58 -5.13 -15.74
CA SER A 425 2.63 -6.15 -16.19
C SER A 425 3.32 -7.47 -16.56
N ASP A 426 4.44 -7.35 -17.27
CA ASP A 426 5.25 -8.51 -17.68
C ASP A 426 5.77 -9.26 -16.45
N ALA A 427 6.30 -8.53 -15.47
CA ALA A 427 6.76 -9.09 -14.20
C ALA A 427 5.64 -9.75 -13.39
N TYR A 428 4.43 -9.18 -13.33
CA TYR A 428 3.30 -9.85 -12.69
C TYR A 428 2.95 -11.17 -13.38
N SER A 429 3.05 -11.22 -14.72
CA SER A 429 2.85 -12.47 -15.47
C SER A 429 3.90 -13.52 -15.11
N ASP A 430 5.16 -13.12 -14.92
CA ASP A 430 6.23 -14.03 -14.45
C ASP A 430 5.96 -14.61 -13.05
N TYR A 431 5.28 -13.85 -12.19
CA TYR A 431 4.83 -14.30 -10.87
C TYR A 431 3.49 -15.06 -10.90
N GLY A 432 2.86 -15.22 -12.06
CA GLY A 432 1.57 -15.91 -12.20
C GLY A 432 0.35 -15.05 -11.83
N ASP A 433 0.52 -13.74 -11.66
CA ASP A 433 -0.53 -12.81 -11.28
C ASP A 433 -1.17 -12.14 -12.50
N SER A 434 -2.07 -12.88 -13.15
CA SER A 434 -2.78 -12.38 -14.34
C SER A 434 -3.71 -11.20 -14.03
N VAL A 435 -4.27 -11.11 -12.82
CA VAL A 435 -5.23 -10.07 -12.45
C VAL A 435 -4.55 -8.69 -12.45
N ARG A 436 -3.42 -8.57 -11.75
CA ARG A 436 -2.67 -7.29 -11.71
C ARG A 436 -1.99 -7.00 -13.04
N ALA A 437 -1.50 -8.02 -13.74
CA ALA A 437 -0.94 -7.85 -15.09
C ALA A 437 -1.98 -7.23 -16.06
N LEU A 438 -3.18 -7.81 -16.13
CA LEU A 438 -4.25 -7.30 -17.01
C LEU A 438 -4.68 -5.88 -16.62
N ALA A 439 -4.83 -5.59 -15.32
CA ALA A 439 -5.14 -4.25 -14.83
C ALA A 439 -4.08 -3.21 -15.25
N LEU A 440 -2.79 -3.56 -15.21
CA LEU A 440 -1.74 -2.68 -15.71
C LEU A 440 -1.79 -2.51 -17.23
N MET A 441 -2.11 -3.57 -17.98
CA MET A 441 -2.25 -3.47 -19.42
C MET A 441 -3.44 -2.57 -19.81
N GLU A 442 -4.56 -2.60 -19.10
CA GLU A 442 -5.67 -1.67 -19.35
C GLU A 442 -5.22 -0.20 -19.27
N ARG A 443 -4.35 0.14 -18.31
CA ARG A 443 -3.74 1.48 -18.21
C ARG A 443 -2.85 1.78 -19.42
N VAL A 444 -2.01 0.83 -19.86
CA VAL A 444 -1.19 0.97 -21.08
C VAL A 444 -2.08 1.18 -22.30
N PHE A 445 -3.17 0.42 -22.42
CA PHE A 445 -4.08 0.49 -23.56
C PHE A 445 -4.86 1.81 -23.63
N SER A 446 -5.12 2.43 -22.48
CA SER A 446 -5.85 3.69 -22.37
C SER A 446 -4.98 4.93 -22.61
N SER A 447 -3.64 4.80 -22.50
CA SER A 447 -2.74 5.93 -22.69
C SER A 447 -2.48 6.26 -24.17
N PRO A 448 -2.47 7.55 -24.55
CA PRO A 448 -2.06 7.98 -25.89
C PRO A 448 -0.53 7.88 -26.11
N HIS A 449 0.25 7.55 -25.07
CA HIS A 449 1.71 7.50 -25.09
C HIS A 449 2.30 6.08 -25.15
N ASP A 450 1.48 5.07 -25.50
CA ASP A 450 1.97 3.72 -25.82
C ASP A 450 2.75 3.73 -27.14
N ASP A 451 4.07 3.84 -27.01
CA ASP A 451 5.03 3.95 -28.12
C ASP A 451 5.30 2.62 -28.84
N SER A 452 4.82 1.49 -28.30
CA SER A 452 4.98 0.17 -28.93
C SER A 452 3.73 -0.68 -28.71
N ARG A 453 2.66 -0.31 -29.42
CA ARG A 453 1.36 -0.98 -29.35
C ARG A 453 1.43 -2.48 -29.67
N ALA A 454 2.28 -2.84 -30.62
CA ALA A 454 2.55 -4.23 -31.01
C ALA A 454 3.14 -5.04 -29.84
N LEU A 455 4.14 -4.47 -29.15
CA LEU A 455 4.70 -5.08 -27.95
C LEU A 455 3.66 -5.16 -26.82
N SER A 456 2.86 -4.11 -26.62
CA SER A 456 1.79 -4.12 -25.62
C SER A 456 0.78 -5.26 -25.84
N HIS A 457 0.43 -5.57 -27.11
CA HIS A 457 -0.41 -6.73 -27.42
C HIS A 457 0.22 -8.05 -26.97
N VAL A 458 1.49 -8.32 -27.31
CA VAL A 458 2.12 -9.58 -26.89
C VAL A 458 2.36 -9.67 -25.37
N ILE A 459 2.56 -8.55 -24.67
CA ILE A 459 2.67 -8.55 -23.19
C ILE A 459 1.32 -8.86 -22.54
N ARG A 460 0.22 -8.30 -23.05
CA ARG A 460 -1.12 -8.66 -22.58
C ARG A 460 -1.47 -10.12 -22.91
N ALA A 461 -0.97 -10.64 -24.04
CA ALA A 461 -1.12 -12.06 -24.36
C ALA A 461 -0.47 -12.98 -23.32
N ARG A 462 0.69 -12.60 -22.75
CA ARG A 462 1.30 -13.34 -21.64
C ARG A 462 0.38 -13.37 -20.42
N ALA A 463 -0.20 -12.22 -20.06
CA ALA A 463 -1.15 -12.14 -18.96
C ALA A 463 -2.39 -13.04 -19.17
N TYR A 464 -2.95 -13.08 -20.39
CA TYR A 464 -4.04 -14.00 -20.73
C TYR A 464 -3.60 -15.47 -20.70
N ALA A 465 -2.37 -15.78 -21.12
CA ALA A 465 -1.83 -17.14 -21.05
C ALA A 465 -1.71 -17.62 -19.58
N VAL A 466 -1.24 -16.75 -18.68
CA VAL A 466 -1.23 -17.00 -17.22
C VAL A 466 -2.65 -17.23 -16.69
N GLN A 467 -3.61 -16.42 -17.13
CA GLN A 467 -5.02 -16.56 -16.74
C GLN A 467 -5.65 -17.88 -17.22
N GLY A 468 -5.07 -18.48 -18.27
CA GLY A 468 -5.62 -19.65 -18.95
C GLY A 468 -6.58 -19.31 -20.10
N ASP A 469 -6.72 -18.04 -20.48
CA ASP A 469 -7.50 -17.64 -21.66
C ASP A 469 -6.65 -17.80 -22.93
N THR A 470 -6.56 -19.04 -23.40
CA THR A 470 -5.82 -19.42 -24.61
C THR A 470 -6.27 -18.63 -25.85
N ALA A 471 -7.57 -18.32 -25.95
CA ALA A 471 -8.13 -17.67 -27.13
C ALA A 471 -7.67 -16.21 -27.22
N GLN A 472 -7.79 -15.45 -26.12
CA GLN A 472 -7.31 -14.08 -26.08
C GLN A 472 -5.79 -14.00 -26.15
N ALA A 473 -5.08 -14.92 -25.47
CA ALA A 473 -3.62 -14.99 -25.52
C ALA A 473 -3.10 -15.11 -26.96
N MET A 474 -3.60 -16.09 -27.73
CA MET A 474 -3.16 -16.25 -29.12
C MET A 474 -3.60 -15.09 -30.02
N ALA A 475 -4.82 -14.56 -29.83
CA ALA A 475 -5.31 -13.44 -30.64
C ALA A 475 -4.43 -12.18 -30.48
N ASP A 476 -4.08 -11.82 -29.25
CA ASP A 476 -3.20 -10.69 -28.98
C ASP A 476 -1.75 -10.97 -29.41
N ALA A 477 -1.25 -12.19 -29.21
CA ALA A 477 0.12 -12.53 -29.59
C ALA A 477 0.32 -12.48 -31.11
N ASP A 478 -0.64 -13.03 -31.88
CA ASP A 478 -0.62 -12.98 -33.33
C ASP A 478 -0.78 -11.56 -33.86
N LYS A 479 -1.62 -10.75 -33.20
CA LYS A 479 -1.77 -9.34 -33.55
C LYS A 479 -0.48 -8.55 -33.33
N GLY A 480 0.18 -8.70 -32.18
CA GLY A 480 1.42 -7.99 -31.90
C GLY A 480 2.52 -8.29 -32.93
N VAL A 481 2.69 -9.56 -33.30
CA VAL A 481 3.64 -9.95 -34.36
C VAL A 481 3.23 -9.44 -35.75
N ALA A 482 1.93 -9.42 -36.07
CA ALA A 482 1.45 -8.90 -37.34
C ALA A 482 1.61 -7.37 -37.46
N ASP A 483 1.39 -6.65 -36.36
CA ASP A 483 1.48 -5.18 -36.31
C ASP A 483 2.92 -4.69 -36.39
N ASP A 484 3.87 -5.36 -35.72
CA ASP A 484 5.31 -5.10 -35.90
C ASP A 484 6.15 -6.39 -35.94
N PRO A 485 6.34 -6.98 -37.14
CA PRO A 485 7.15 -8.18 -37.31
C PRO A 485 8.66 -7.91 -37.27
N LYS A 486 9.10 -6.64 -37.16
CA LYS A 486 10.52 -6.28 -37.07
C LYS A 486 10.98 -6.04 -35.64
N ASP A 487 10.06 -5.81 -34.72
CA ASP A 487 10.36 -5.83 -33.31
C ASP A 487 10.68 -7.27 -32.87
N VAL A 488 11.92 -7.51 -32.46
CA VAL A 488 12.36 -8.82 -31.98
C VAL A 488 11.54 -9.27 -30.77
N TYR A 489 11.07 -8.34 -29.93
CA TYR A 489 10.34 -8.67 -28.71
C TYR A 489 8.92 -9.17 -28.99
N THR A 490 8.30 -8.86 -30.14
CA THR A 490 6.99 -9.42 -30.48
C THR A 490 7.08 -10.93 -30.72
N TRP A 491 8.13 -11.38 -31.42
CA TRP A 491 8.42 -12.80 -31.62
C TRP A 491 8.83 -13.51 -30.34
N LEU A 492 9.69 -12.90 -29.51
CA LEU A 492 10.12 -13.50 -28.24
C LEU A 492 8.94 -13.72 -27.29
N ASN A 493 8.07 -12.72 -27.13
CA ASN A 493 6.92 -12.83 -26.25
C ASN A 493 5.86 -13.79 -26.80
N ARG A 494 5.62 -13.83 -28.13
CA ARG A 494 4.72 -14.86 -28.69
C ARG A 494 5.30 -16.27 -28.54
N SER A 495 6.61 -16.44 -28.68
CA SER A 495 7.28 -17.70 -28.37
C SER A 495 6.99 -18.13 -26.93
N ASP A 496 7.08 -17.20 -25.97
CA ASP A 496 6.79 -17.49 -24.56
C ASP A 496 5.31 -17.84 -24.35
N VAL A 497 4.39 -17.08 -24.94
CA VAL A 497 2.94 -17.39 -24.93
C VAL A 497 2.68 -18.80 -25.46
N ARG A 498 3.25 -19.17 -26.61
CA ARG A 498 3.09 -20.52 -27.19
C ARG A 498 3.68 -21.60 -26.28
N ARG A 499 4.85 -21.35 -25.67
CA ARG A 499 5.47 -22.25 -24.70
C ARG A 499 4.57 -22.47 -23.49
N MET A 500 4.01 -21.41 -22.91
CA MET A 500 3.06 -21.48 -21.79
C MET A 500 1.80 -22.27 -22.14
N LEU A 501 1.32 -22.17 -23.39
CA LEU A 501 0.18 -22.92 -23.91
C LEU A 501 0.53 -24.35 -24.36
N GLY A 502 1.80 -24.75 -24.27
CA GLY A 502 2.28 -26.10 -24.59
C GLY A 502 2.66 -26.32 -26.06
N ASP A 503 2.57 -25.31 -26.92
CA ASP A 503 3.01 -25.36 -28.32
C ASP A 503 4.53 -25.10 -28.43
N ARG A 504 5.32 -26.13 -28.09
CA ARG A 504 6.79 -26.05 -28.10
C ARG A 504 7.37 -25.88 -29.51
N ASP A 505 6.78 -26.53 -30.50
CA ASP A 505 7.22 -26.42 -31.90
C ASP A 505 6.98 -25.00 -32.45
N GLY A 506 5.79 -24.44 -32.20
CA GLY A 506 5.46 -23.08 -32.59
C GLY A 506 6.23 -22.02 -31.81
N ALA A 507 6.53 -22.28 -30.53
CA ALA A 507 7.42 -21.44 -29.73
C ALA A 507 8.84 -21.43 -30.33
N LEU A 508 9.40 -22.61 -30.63
CA LEU A 508 10.75 -22.72 -31.20
C LEU A 508 10.84 -22.00 -32.55
N ALA A 509 9.83 -22.14 -33.40
CA ALA A 509 9.76 -21.43 -34.66
C ALA A 509 9.81 -19.91 -34.47
N ASP A 510 9.09 -19.37 -33.47
CA ASP A 510 9.11 -17.94 -33.16
C ASP A 510 10.44 -17.48 -32.54
N ALA A 511 11.06 -18.29 -31.67
CA ALA A 511 12.39 -18.01 -31.12
C ALA A 511 13.46 -17.95 -32.22
N LEU A 512 13.42 -18.88 -33.17
CA LEU A 512 14.28 -18.85 -34.35
C LEU A 512 13.98 -17.63 -35.23
N LYS A 513 12.71 -17.24 -35.34
CA LYS A 513 12.35 -16.03 -36.07
C LYS A 513 12.90 -14.76 -35.41
N ALA A 514 12.89 -14.69 -34.08
CA ALA A 514 13.50 -13.60 -33.33
C ALA A 514 15.02 -13.50 -33.63
N ILE A 515 15.72 -14.63 -33.71
CA ILE A 515 17.15 -14.67 -34.10
C ILE A 515 17.37 -14.18 -35.54
N GLU A 516 16.49 -14.55 -36.49
CA GLU A 516 16.55 -14.04 -37.85
C GLU A 516 16.37 -12.51 -37.91
N THR A 517 15.48 -11.98 -37.07
CA THR A 517 15.16 -10.55 -36.99
C THR A 517 16.31 -9.75 -36.37
N ASP A 518 16.89 -10.23 -35.26
CA ASP A 518 18.08 -9.64 -34.65
C ASP A 518 19.02 -10.70 -34.07
N ALA A 519 20.04 -11.06 -34.86
CA ALA A 519 21.05 -12.04 -34.47
C ALA A 519 21.99 -11.58 -33.34
N LYS A 520 21.94 -10.31 -32.91
CA LYS A 520 22.70 -9.84 -31.73
C LYS A 520 21.89 -9.92 -30.46
N ASN A 521 20.56 -10.09 -30.55
CA ASN A 521 19.71 -10.21 -29.38
C ASN A 521 19.95 -11.58 -28.71
N PRO A 522 20.35 -11.63 -27.42
CA PRO A 522 20.65 -12.89 -26.76
C PRO A 522 19.42 -13.73 -26.44
N TYR A 523 18.24 -13.11 -26.29
CA TYR A 523 17.05 -13.79 -25.77
C TYR A 523 16.50 -14.84 -26.73
N GLY A 524 16.60 -14.64 -28.05
CA GLY A 524 16.19 -15.65 -29.03
C GLY A 524 17.03 -16.93 -28.92
N TYR A 525 18.33 -16.81 -28.68
CA TYR A 525 19.21 -17.98 -28.46
C TYR A 525 18.92 -18.67 -27.12
N LEU A 526 18.65 -17.89 -26.07
CA LEU A 526 18.29 -18.42 -24.76
C LEU A 526 16.99 -19.25 -24.84
N ILE A 527 15.92 -18.66 -25.38
CA ILE A 527 14.62 -19.33 -25.50
C ILE A 527 14.74 -20.58 -26.39
N ALA A 528 15.44 -20.50 -27.52
CA ALA A 528 15.66 -21.67 -28.36
C ALA A 528 16.43 -22.78 -27.64
N ALA A 529 17.47 -22.44 -26.86
CA ALA A 529 18.22 -23.42 -26.08
C ALA A 529 17.35 -24.13 -25.03
N GLU A 530 16.54 -23.36 -24.30
CA GLU A 530 15.59 -23.90 -23.31
C GLU A 530 14.52 -24.77 -23.96
N LEU A 531 13.98 -24.38 -25.11
CA LEU A 531 12.99 -25.17 -25.83
C LEU A 531 13.58 -26.48 -26.36
N TYR A 532 14.79 -26.47 -26.90
CA TYR A 532 15.47 -27.72 -27.30
C TYR A 532 15.73 -28.63 -26.10
N ASP A 533 16.10 -28.08 -24.94
CA ASP A 533 16.27 -28.84 -23.71
C ASP A 533 14.95 -29.47 -23.24
N GLU A 534 13.85 -28.70 -23.23
CA GLU A 534 12.51 -29.20 -22.93
C GLU A 534 12.01 -30.28 -23.89
N MET A 535 12.45 -30.23 -25.15
CA MET A 535 12.15 -31.23 -26.17
C MET A 535 13.12 -32.43 -26.13
N GLU A 536 13.92 -32.55 -25.08
CA GLU A 536 14.94 -33.59 -24.85
C GLU A 536 16.02 -33.64 -25.95
N ASN A 537 16.27 -32.51 -26.62
CA ASN A 537 17.28 -32.36 -27.66
C ASN A 537 18.53 -31.64 -27.13
N ALA A 538 19.28 -32.35 -26.29
CA ALA A 538 20.46 -31.80 -25.59
C ALA A 538 21.59 -31.33 -26.52
N ALA A 539 21.73 -31.94 -27.71
CA ALA A 539 22.77 -31.56 -28.66
C ALA A 539 22.53 -30.14 -29.21
N GLU A 540 21.30 -29.85 -29.59
CA GLU A 540 20.87 -28.56 -30.09
C GLU A 540 20.83 -27.53 -28.95
N ALA A 541 20.31 -27.89 -27.78
CA ALA A 541 20.33 -27.03 -26.59
C ALA A 541 21.75 -26.53 -26.28
N GLN A 542 22.74 -27.43 -26.22
CA GLN A 542 24.13 -27.08 -25.99
C GLN A 542 24.68 -26.12 -27.06
N GLU A 543 24.34 -26.33 -28.33
CA GLU A 543 24.78 -25.46 -29.42
C GLU A 543 24.18 -24.06 -29.31
N PHE A 544 22.90 -23.94 -28.96
CA PHE A 544 22.27 -22.64 -28.76
C PHE A 544 22.77 -21.94 -27.49
N PHE A 545 23.10 -22.64 -26.41
CA PHE A 545 23.81 -22.05 -25.26
C PHE A 545 25.20 -21.51 -25.60
N LYS A 546 25.95 -22.18 -26.50
CA LYS A 546 27.22 -21.64 -27.02
C LYS A 546 27.00 -20.36 -27.82
N LYS A 547 25.97 -20.32 -28.67
CA LYS A 547 25.61 -19.11 -29.43
C LYS A 547 25.19 -17.96 -28.53
N LEU A 548 24.38 -18.24 -27.49
CA LEU A 548 24.03 -17.28 -26.45
C LEU A 548 25.27 -16.68 -25.80
N TYR A 549 26.23 -17.52 -25.37
CA TYR A 549 27.48 -17.04 -24.77
C TYR A 549 28.34 -16.22 -25.74
N ALA A 550 28.32 -16.57 -27.02
CA ALA A 550 29.08 -15.83 -28.04
C ALA A 550 28.53 -14.41 -28.26
N VAL A 551 27.22 -14.20 -28.15
CA VAL A 551 26.60 -12.87 -28.30
C VAL A 551 26.57 -12.07 -26.99
N GLU A 552 26.39 -12.75 -25.85
CA GLU A 552 26.34 -12.12 -24.51
C GLU A 552 27.16 -12.96 -23.52
N PRO A 553 28.46 -12.67 -23.34
CA PRO A 553 29.31 -13.43 -22.42
C PRO A 553 28.83 -13.42 -20.96
N LYS A 554 28.07 -12.40 -20.54
CA LYS A 554 27.47 -12.36 -19.19
C LYS A 554 26.29 -13.31 -19.03
N ALA A 555 25.66 -13.76 -20.13
CA ALA A 555 24.59 -14.73 -20.09
C ALA A 555 25.05 -16.10 -19.58
N ILE A 556 26.35 -16.28 -19.32
CA ILE A 556 26.90 -17.45 -18.63
C ILE A 556 26.16 -17.78 -17.33
N GLU A 557 25.65 -16.77 -16.62
CA GLU A 557 24.82 -16.91 -15.41
C GLU A 557 23.49 -17.62 -15.67
N ARG A 558 22.97 -17.55 -16.89
CA ARG A 558 21.70 -18.16 -17.34
C ARG A 558 21.88 -19.56 -17.96
N ILE A 559 23.12 -20.01 -18.17
CA ILE A 559 23.41 -21.32 -18.75
C ILE A 559 23.37 -22.39 -17.65
N PRO A 560 22.55 -23.45 -17.78
CA PRO A 560 22.49 -24.55 -16.82
C PRO A 560 23.85 -25.25 -16.67
N ASP A 561 24.10 -25.82 -15.49
CA ASP A 561 25.40 -26.41 -15.16
C ASP A 561 25.75 -27.59 -16.08
N GLU A 562 24.73 -28.33 -16.52
CA GLU A 562 24.79 -29.44 -17.46
C GLU A 562 25.42 -29.03 -18.81
N TYR A 563 25.19 -27.79 -19.22
CA TYR A 563 25.68 -27.23 -20.48
C TYR A 563 26.93 -26.35 -20.29
N LEU A 564 27.09 -25.76 -19.10
CA LEU A 564 28.11 -24.75 -18.84
C LEU A 564 29.54 -25.28 -19.03
N GLU A 565 29.83 -26.53 -18.65
CA GLU A 565 31.18 -27.08 -18.83
C GLU A 565 31.57 -27.13 -20.32
N ALA A 566 30.62 -27.47 -21.20
CA ALA A 566 30.83 -27.52 -22.64
C ALA A 566 30.91 -26.13 -23.30
N VAL A 567 30.33 -25.11 -22.66
CA VAL A 567 30.39 -23.71 -23.10
C VAL A 567 31.67 -23.03 -22.62
N ASP A 568 31.97 -23.10 -21.31
CA ASP A 568 33.16 -22.52 -20.69
C ASP A 568 33.59 -23.31 -19.44
N LYS A 569 34.62 -24.14 -19.59
CA LYS A 569 35.19 -24.97 -18.51
C LYS A 569 35.69 -24.17 -17.31
N ARG A 570 36.20 -22.94 -17.51
CA ARG A 570 36.74 -22.14 -16.42
C ARG A 570 35.61 -21.55 -15.58
N ALA A 571 34.57 -21.06 -16.24
CA ALA A 571 33.39 -20.56 -15.56
C ALA A 571 32.66 -21.66 -14.80
N TYR A 572 32.54 -22.86 -15.39
CA TYR A 572 32.01 -24.04 -14.71
C TYR A 572 32.81 -24.34 -13.43
N ALA A 573 34.14 -24.47 -13.54
CA ALA A 573 35.00 -24.75 -12.38
C ALA A 573 34.87 -23.67 -11.28
N LYS A 574 34.77 -22.39 -11.68
CA LYS A 574 34.54 -21.29 -10.74
C LYS A 574 33.18 -21.43 -10.04
N ARG A 575 32.09 -21.63 -10.79
CA ARG A 575 30.73 -21.77 -10.25
C ARG A 575 30.63 -22.96 -9.28
N MET A 576 31.24 -24.10 -9.62
CA MET A 576 31.24 -25.27 -8.74
C MET A 576 31.97 -24.99 -7.42
N LYS A 577 33.12 -24.30 -7.47
CA LYS A 577 33.84 -23.86 -6.28
C LYS A 577 33.05 -22.86 -5.43
N ASP A 578 32.37 -21.92 -6.07
CA ASP A 578 31.54 -20.93 -5.38
C ASP A 578 30.34 -21.63 -4.69
N LYS A 579 29.71 -22.62 -5.35
CA LYS A 579 28.66 -23.47 -4.74
C LYS A 579 29.17 -24.28 -3.56
N GLU A 580 30.36 -24.87 -3.65
CA GLU A 580 30.98 -25.60 -2.53
C GLU A 580 31.24 -24.67 -1.33
N THR A 581 31.73 -23.45 -1.60
CA THR A 581 31.99 -22.43 -0.57
C THR A 581 30.70 -22.01 0.12
N ALA A 582 29.66 -21.66 -0.65
CA ALA A 582 28.36 -21.27 -0.12
C ALA A 582 27.69 -22.39 0.68
N ARG A 583 27.85 -23.65 0.25
CA ARG A 583 27.36 -24.81 1.00
C ARG A 583 28.06 -24.94 2.35
N ALA A 584 29.39 -24.80 2.40
CA ALA A 584 30.16 -24.88 3.63
C ALA A 584 29.78 -23.75 4.62
N GLU A 585 29.55 -22.53 4.11
CA GLU A 585 29.06 -21.41 4.91
C GLU A 585 27.66 -21.67 5.47
N ARG A 586 26.73 -22.14 4.64
CA ARG A 586 25.36 -22.49 5.08
C ARG A 586 25.36 -23.62 6.12
N GLU A 587 26.18 -24.65 5.93
CA GLU A 587 26.34 -25.74 6.91
C GLU A 587 26.90 -25.23 8.25
N LYS A 588 27.79 -24.23 8.21
CA LYS A 588 28.30 -23.56 9.40
C LYS A 588 27.21 -22.74 10.10
N GLU A 589 26.46 -21.91 9.38
CA GLU A 589 25.35 -21.13 9.93
C GLU A 589 24.27 -22.01 10.57
N ILE A 590 23.88 -23.10 9.90
CA ILE A 590 22.92 -24.07 10.44
C ILE A 590 23.46 -24.67 11.75
N ARG A 591 24.75 -25.02 11.79
CA ARG A 591 25.39 -25.55 13.00
C ARG A 591 25.42 -24.53 14.14
N GLU A 592 25.62 -23.26 13.84
CA GLU A 592 25.58 -22.16 14.82
C GLU A 592 24.15 -21.94 15.36
N LYS A 593 23.14 -21.85 14.48
CA LYS A 593 21.72 -21.73 14.86
C LYS A 593 21.23 -22.93 15.69
N LEU A 594 21.67 -24.14 15.37
CA LEU A 594 21.35 -25.35 16.16
C LEU A 594 22.02 -25.32 17.54
N LYS A 595 23.27 -24.83 17.63
CA LYS A 595 23.96 -24.65 18.92
C LYS A 595 23.28 -23.62 19.80
N GLU A 596 22.80 -22.53 19.20
CA GLU A 596 22.09 -21.45 19.89
C GLU A 596 20.73 -21.92 20.42
N LYS A 597 19.99 -22.73 19.64
CA LYS A 597 18.77 -23.42 20.11
C LYS A 597 19.02 -24.50 21.17
N SER A 598 20.23 -25.07 21.23
CA SER A 598 20.59 -26.15 22.17
C SER A 598 21.24 -25.68 23.48
N ARG A 599 21.51 -24.38 23.65
CA ARG A 599 21.97 -23.86 24.95
C ARG A 599 20.80 -23.97 25.94
N PRO A 600 20.95 -24.64 27.09
CA PRO A 600 19.99 -24.54 28.16
C PRO A 600 19.85 -23.05 28.55
N ALA A 601 18.64 -22.63 28.91
CA ALA A 601 18.45 -21.39 29.65
C ALA A 601 19.10 -21.56 31.02
N ASP A 602 20.41 -21.35 31.10
CA ASP A 602 21.15 -21.37 32.36
C ASP A 602 20.72 -20.17 33.20
N GLY A 603 20.03 -20.46 34.29
CA GLY A 603 20.18 -19.73 35.55
C GLY A 603 19.23 -18.57 35.78
N ASN A 604 17.96 -18.88 36.10
CA ASN A 604 17.29 -18.09 37.12
C ASN A 604 17.68 -18.66 38.49
N THR A 605 18.76 -18.12 39.04
CA THR A 605 19.09 -18.13 40.48
C THR A 605 19.65 -16.75 40.80
N ASP A 606 18.77 -15.79 41.06
CA ASP A 606 18.57 -15.18 42.40
C ASP A 606 17.46 -14.13 42.36
#